data_AF-A0A5D3DY94-F1
#
_entry.id   AF-A0A5D3DY94-F1
#
_cell.length_a   1.000
_cell.length_b   1.000
_cell.length_c   1.000
_cell.angle_alpha   90.00
_cell.angle_beta   90.00
_cell.angle_gamma   90.00
#
_symmetry.space_group_name_H-M   'P 1'
#
loop_
_entity.id
_entity.type
_entity.pdbx_description
1 polymer ?
#
loop_
_entity_poly.entity_id
_entity_poly.type
_entity_poly.pdbx_seq_one_letter_code
_entity_poly.pdbx_strand_id
1 'polypeptide(L)'
;MTPLPAWTTLTTTEPIDTNDPEVFIPPQSVMTSAATPVNATAPMEFNWISQDETAKFYVFMFFSEIQKLKPNESRVFEILLNGKPWTKGQISLPYLQGVVSYSTTALTGGTYDFALVRASNSTHPPLLNAIEIYKVIDFSQSSTDEQDVESILDIKAVYGIGRNWEGDPCMPRQFIWRGVNCSFVDSEPPRVTSL
;
A
#
# COMPACT_ATOMS: atom_id res chain seq x y z
N MET A 1 -14.89 -18.82 20.60
CA MET A 1 -15.43 -17.52 20.18
C MET A 1 -15.50 -17.53 18.66
N THR A 2 -16.70 -17.45 18.10
CA THR A 2 -16.91 -17.36 16.65
C THR A 2 -16.47 -15.97 16.17
N PRO A 3 -15.63 -15.86 15.13
CA PRO A 3 -15.29 -14.56 14.59
C PRO A 3 -16.56 -13.98 13.95
N LEU A 4 -17.08 -12.88 14.51
CA LEU A 4 -18.00 -12.01 13.77
C LEU A 4 -17.28 -11.60 12.46
N PRO A 5 -18.00 -11.39 11.34
CA PRO A 5 -17.39 -10.66 10.23
C PRO A 5 -17.01 -9.29 10.77
N ALA A 6 -15.71 -9.09 11.03
CA ALA A 6 -15.23 -7.98 11.84
C ALA A 6 -15.55 -6.64 11.18
N TRP A 7 -15.52 -6.61 9.84
CA TRP A 7 -15.64 -5.40 9.03
C TRP A 7 -16.76 -5.53 8.00
N THR A 8 -17.26 -4.37 7.58
CA THR A 8 -18.19 -4.17 6.47
C THR A 8 -17.60 -3.15 5.49
N THR A 9 -18.22 -3.01 4.33
CA THR A 9 -17.77 -2.12 3.26
C THR A 9 -18.67 -0.90 3.15
N LEU A 10 -18.05 0.26 3.05
CA LEU A 10 -18.67 1.51 2.64
C LEU A 10 -18.28 1.80 1.19
N THR A 11 -19.20 2.37 0.43
CA THR A 11 -18.98 2.77 -0.96
C THR A 11 -19.56 4.15 -1.22
N THR A 12 -18.98 4.86 -2.17
CA THR A 12 -19.52 6.10 -2.74
C THR A 12 -19.42 6.05 -4.26
N THR A 13 -20.27 6.80 -4.94
CA THR A 13 -20.18 7.05 -6.39
C THR A 13 -19.55 8.40 -6.70
N GLU A 14 -19.35 9.24 -5.68
CA GLU A 14 -18.72 10.54 -5.83
C GLU A 14 -17.21 10.39 -6.04
N PRO A 15 -16.60 11.21 -6.91
CA PRO A 15 -15.16 11.17 -7.14
C PRO A 15 -14.41 11.61 -5.88
N ILE A 16 -13.28 10.97 -5.61
CA ILE A 16 -12.34 11.34 -4.56
C ILE A 16 -11.28 12.26 -5.17
N ASP A 17 -10.93 13.35 -4.51
CA ASP A 17 -9.75 14.11 -4.90
C ASP A 17 -8.49 13.31 -4.56
N THR A 18 -7.87 12.74 -5.59
CA THR A 18 -6.63 11.98 -5.51
C THR A 18 -5.44 12.79 -6.04
N ASN A 19 -5.63 14.08 -6.33
CA ASN A 19 -4.59 14.93 -6.91
C ASN A 19 -3.78 15.60 -5.79
N ASP A 20 -2.96 14.80 -5.12
CA ASP A 20 -1.93 15.30 -4.21
C ASP A 20 -0.59 15.40 -4.97
N PRO A 21 0.04 16.58 -5.05
CA PRO A 21 1.30 16.75 -5.78
C PRO A 21 2.52 16.16 -5.06
N GLU A 22 2.41 15.91 -3.75
CA GLU A 22 3.50 15.40 -2.92
C GLU A 22 3.41 13.90 -2.70
N VAL A 23 2.21 13.31 -2.76
CA VAL A 23 2.01 11.88 -2.51
C VAL A 23 1.11 11.21 -3.53
N PHE A 24 1.50 10.01 -3.94
CA PHE A 24 0.66 9.15 -4.75
C PHE A 24 -0.54 8.64 -3.96
N ILE A 25 -1.75 8.99 -4.40
CA ILE A 25 -3.00 8.43 -3.88
C ILE A 25 -3.51 7.35 -4.85
N PRO A 26 -3.99 6.19 -4.35
CA PRO A 26 -4.50 5.13 -5.20
C PRO A 26 -5.64 5.57 -6.14
N PRO A 27 -5.87 4.83 -7.24
CA PRO A 27 -6.92 5.17 -8.21
C PRO A 27 -8.32 5.27 -7.59
N GLN A 28 -9.21 5.98 -8.28
CA GLN A 28 -10.62 6.16 -7.90
C GLN A 28 -11.31 4.85 -7.49
N SER A 29 -11.13 3.78 -8.28
CA SER A 29 -11.75 2.48 -8.04
C SER A 29 -11.40 1.86 -6.69
N VAL A 30 -10.27 2.26 -6.10
CA VAL A 30 -9.84 1.86 -4.76
C VAL A 30 -10.42 2.84 -3.73
N MET A 31 -10.22 4.14 -3.95
CA MET A 31 -10.56 5.19 -2.99
C MET A 31 -12.07 5.41 -2.81
N THR A 32 -12.93 4.99 -3.74
CA THR A 32 -14.40 5.07 -3.60
C THR A 32 -14.99 3.97 -2.71
N SER A 33 -14.16 3.06 -2.19
CA SER A 33 -14.57 2.02 -1.24
C SER A 33 -13.69 2.05 0.01
N ALA A 34 -14.26 1.70 1.15
CA ALA A 34 -13.51 1.58 2.40
C ALA A 34 -14.05 0.44 3.27
N ALA A 35 -13.15 -0.22 3.99
CA ALA A 35 -13.51 -1.10 5.09
C ALA A 35 -13.80 -0.27 6.35
N THR A 36 -14.74 -0.73 7.18
CA THR A 36 -15.08 -0.13 8.47
C THR A 36 -15.58 -1.23 9.42
N PRO A 37 -15.44 -1.13 10.76
CA PRO A 37 -15.88 -2.20 11.65
C PRO A 37 -17.41 -2.26 11.71
N VAL A 38 -17.96 -3.48 11.79
CA VAL A 38 -19.42 -3.68 11.96
C VAL A 38 -19.88 -3.12 13.30
N ASN A 39 -19.09 -3.32 14.35
CA ASN A 39 -19.30 -2.68 15.63
C ASN A 39 -18.63 -1.31 15.65
N ALA A 40 -19.43 -0.24 15.63
CA ALA A 40 -18.96 1.14 15.52
C ALA A 40 -18.05 1.63 16.67
N THR A 41 -17.99 0.90 17.79
CA THR A 41 -17.10 1.19 18.92
C THR A 41 -15.87 0.26 18.97
N ALA A 42 -15.85 -0.81 18.19
CA ALA A 42 -14.70 -1.71 18.14
C ALA A 42 -13.58 -1.11 17.28
N PRO A 43 -12.30 -1.40 17.60
CA PRO A 43 -11.19 -1.05 16.74
C PRO A 43 -11.21 -1.86 15.43
N MET A 44 -10.60 -1.32 14.38
CA MET A 44 -10.23 -2.12 13.20
C MET A 44 -8.82 -2.63 13.40
N GLU A 45 -8.66 -3.95 13.52
CA GLU A 45 -7.38 -4.59 13.81
C GLU A 45 -6.95 -5.48 12.65
N PHE A 46 -5.68 -5.38 12.26
CA PHE A 46 -5.05 -6.25 11.27
C PHE A 46 -3.57 -6.39 11.59
N ASN A 47 -2.95 -7.47 11.10
CA ASN A 47 -1.54 -7.72 11.31
C ASN A 47 -0.76 -7.83 10.01
N TRP A 48 0.53 -7.51 10.10
CA TRP A 48 1.52 -7.82 9.08
C TRP A 48 2.61 -8.67 9.72
N ILE A 49 2.90 -9.81 9.08
CA ILE A 49 3.90 -10.77 9.57
C ILE A 49 4.95 -10.95 8.47
N SER A 50 6.17 -10.51 8.75
CA SER A 50 7.33 -10.83 7.91
C SER A 50 8.03 -12.05 8.49
N GLN A 51 8.14 -13.12 7.70
CA GLN A 51 8.91 -14.33 8.08
C GLN A 51 10.43 -14.08 8.03
N ASP A 52 10.87 -13.06 7.30
CA ASP A 52 12.26 -12.63 7.20
C ASP A 52 12.49 -11.52 8.22
N GLU A 53 13.25 -11.81 9.28
CA GLU A 53 13.59 -10.87 10.35
C GLU A 53 14.46 -9.71 9.88
N THR A 54 15.20 -9.90 8.78
CA THR A 54 16.10 -8.89 8.21
C THR A 54 15.40 -7.98 7.19
N ALA A 55 14.18 -8.35 6.77
CA ALA A 55 13.39 -7.56 5.86
C ALA A 55 13.18 -6.15 6.41
N LYS A 56 13.28 -5.17 5.52
CA LYS A 56 12.88 -3.80 5.78
C LYS A 56 11.64 -3.50 4.95
N PHE A 57 10.66 -2.81 5.51
CA PHE A 57 9.48 -2.43 4.74
C PHE A 57 8.92 -1.08 5.17
N TYR A 58 8.21 -0.46 4.24
CA TYR A 58 7.44 0.76 4.45
C TYR A 58 5.96 0.43 4.32
N VAL A 59 5.14 1.00 5.19
CA VAL A 59 3.69 0.82 5.20
C VAL A 59 3.04 2.13 4.84
N PHE A 60 2.07 2.09 3.94
CA PHE A 60 1.24 3.20 3.53
C PHE A 60 -0.21 2.81 3.73
N MET A 61 -0.97 3.64 4.43
CA MET A 61 -2.41 3.49 4.64
C MET A 61 -3.12 4.66 4.01
N PHE A 62 -4.10 4.37 3.18
CA PHE A 62 -4.84 5.35 2.40
C PHE A 62 -6.26 5.48 2.91
N PHE A 63 -6.70 6.73 3.00
CA PHE A 63 -7.95 7.12 3.63
C PHE A 63 -8.68 8.17 2.80
N SER A 64 -10.01 8.17 2.88
CA SER A 64 -10.85 9.29 2.46
C SER A 64 -12.19 9.23 3.20
N GLU A 65 -12.71 10.35 3.69
CA GLU A 65 -14.08 10.37 4.19
C GLU A 65 -15.05 10.30 3.00
N ILE A 66 -15.66 9.13 2.82
CA ILE A 66 -16.57 8.85 1.70
C ILE A 66 -18.05 8.99 2.06
N GLN A 67 -18.37 9.24 3.33
CA GLN A 67 -19.73 9.54 3.80
C GLN A 67 -19.88 11.02 4.11
N LYS A 68 -20.94 11.66 3.61
CA LYS A 68 -21.23 13.05 3.94
C LYS A 68 -21.79 13.14 5.36
N LEU A 69 -20.95 13.52 6.32
CA LEU A 69 -21.32 13.65 7.73
C LEU A 69 -22.12 14.94 7.98
N LYS A 70 -23.05 14.90 8.93
CA LYS A 70 -23.76 16.10 9.41
C LYS A 70 -22.83 17.00 10.24
N PRO A 71 -23.18 18.28 10.48
CA PRO A 71 -22.35 19.20 11.26
C PRO A 71 -22.00 18.75 12.70
N ASN A 72 -22.83 17.90 13.30
CA ASN A 72 -22.62 17.33 14.64
C ASN A 72 -22.03 15.91 14.61
N GLU A 73 -21.71 15.40 13.43
CA GLU A 73 -21.11 14.09 13.21
C GLU A 73 -19.66 14.29 12.77
N SER A 74 -18.78 13.45 13.30
CA SER A 74 -17.36 13.43 13.00
C SER A 74 -16.85 11.98 12.89
N ARG A 75 -15.79 11.80 12.11
CA ARG A 75 -14.96 10.60 12.08
C ARG A 75 -13.54 10.97 12.47
N VAL A 76 -13.22 10.67 13.72
CA VAL A 76 -11.91 10.93 14.31
C VAL A 76 -11.39 9.63 14.92
N PHE A 77 -10.15 9.26 14.61
CA PHE A 77 -9.55 8.02 15.09
C PHE A 77 -8.03 8.16 15.25
N GLU A 78 -7.42 7.24 15.97
CA GLU A 78 -5.97 7.11 16.08
C GLU A 78 -5.51 5.80 15.43
N ILE A 79 -4.27 5.78 14.94
CA ILE A 79 -3.62 4.57 14.45
C ILE A 79 -2.61 4.14 15.50
N LEU A 80 -2.69 2.89 15.93
CA LEU A 80 -1.75 2.26 16.83
C LEU A 80 -0.95 1.19 16.09
N LEU A 81 0.34 1.12 16.37
CA LEU A 81 1.24 0.03 16.00
C LEU A 81 1.76 -0.62 17.28
N ASN A 82 1.51 -1.91 17.46
CA ASN A 82 1.92 -2.67 18.65
C ASN A 82 1.50 -1.95 19.95
N GLY A 83 0.26 -1.41 19.95
CA GLY A 83 -0.32 -0.66 21.05
C GLY A 83 0.22 0.75 21.28
N LYS A 84 1.13 1.25 20.43
CA LYS A 84 1.71 2.61 20.53
C LYS A 84 1.23 3.51 19.38
N PRO A 85 1.09 4.82 19.59
CA PRO A 85 0.67 5.74 18.53
C PRO A 85 1.60 5.69 17.31
N TRP A 86 1.02 5.48 16.12
CA TRP A 86 1.70 5.53 14.83
C TRP A 86 1.85 6.99 14.34
N THR A 87 0.81 7.81 14.52
CA THR A 87 0.79 9.24 14.18
C THR A 87 0.93 10.12 15.41
N LYS A 88 1.37 11.37 15.20
CA LYS A 88 1.29 12.41 16.22
C LYS A 88 -0.16 12.90 16.32
N GLY A 89 -0.94 12.24 17.18
CA GLY A 89 -2.32 12.62 17.47
C GLY A 89 -3.36 11.92 16.60
N GLN A 90 -4.60 12.40 16.72
CA GLN A 90 -5.77 11.84 16.05
C GLN A 90 -5.86 12.30 14.60
N ILE A 91 -6.44 11.45 13.76
CA ILE A 91 -6.72 11.66 12.34
C ILE A 91 -8.17 12.09 12.19
N SER A 92 -8.37 13.20 11.47
CA SER A 92 -9.66 13.62 10.94
C SER A 92 -9.54 13.68 9.42
N LEU A 93 -10.48 13.07 8.71
CA LEU A 93 -10.43 12.96 7.26
C LEU A 93 -11.27 14.06 6.59
N PRO A 94 -10.74 14.78 5.59
CA PRO A 94 -11.54 15.65 4.73
C PRO A 94 -12.50 14.83 3.85
N TYR A 95 -13.71 15.37 3.62
CA TYR A 95 -14.73 14.74 2.77
C TYR A 95 -14.27 14.70 1.32
N LEU A 96 -14.30 13.50 0.72
CA LEU A 96 -13.90 13.20 -0.65
C LEU A 96 -12.49 13.67 -1.02
N GLN A 97 -11.56 13.69 -0.08
CA GLN A 97 -10.14 13.96 -0.36
C GLN A 97 -9.28 12.81 0.17
N GLY A 98 -8.31 12.39 -0.66
CA GLY A 98 -7.36 11.34 -0.31
C GLY A 98 -6.37 11.81 0.74
N VAL A 99 -6.10 10.96 1.71
CA VAL A 99 -5.09 11.18 2.76
C VAL A 99 -4.29 9.90 2.92
N VAL A 100 -2.99 10.06 3.15
CA VAL A 100 -2.06 8.96 3.35
C VAL A 100 -1.38 9.09 4.71
N SER A 101 -1.32 7.98 5.45
CA SER A 101 -0.47 7.83 6.62
C SER A 101 0.57 6.76 6.33
N TYR A 102 1.85 7.08 6.53
CA TYR A 102 2.93 6.19 6.14
C TYR A 102 4.06 6.18 7.16
N SER A 103 4.86 5.11 7.13
CA SER A 103 6.08 5.00 7.93
C SER A 103 7.16 5.91 7.36
N THR A 104 7.73 6.80 8.18
CA THR A 104 8.88 7.64 7.78
C THR A 104 10.22 6.93 7.92
N THR A 105 10.26 5.83 8.65
CA THR A 105 11.43 4.95 8.82
C THR A 105 11.03 3.51 8.50
N ALA A 106 11.95 2.74 7.93
CA ALA A 106 11.70 1.34 7.65
C ALA A 106 11.39 0.55 8.94
N LEU A 107 10.30 -0.21 8.90
CA LEU A 107 10.01 -1.26 9.87
C LEU A 107 10.90 -2.48 9.54
N THR A 108 11.36 -3.19 10.56
CA THR A 108 12.16 -4.43 10.41
C THR A 108 11.28 -5.66 10.41
N GLY A 109 11.82 -6.85 10.13
CA GLY A 109 11.05 -8.08 10.19
C GLY A 109 10.43 -8.35 11.57
N GLY A 110 9.45 -9.26 11.61
CA GLY A 110 8.65 -9.55 12.80
C GLY A 110 7.14 -9.41 12.57
N THR A 111 6.41 -9.29 13.68
CA THR A 111 4.94 -9.13 13.70
C THR A 111 4.57 -7.71 14.09
N TYR A 112 3.65 -7.12 13.33
CA TYR A 112 3.14 -5.77 13.53
C TYR A 112 1.63 -5.80 13.59
N ASP A 113 1.11 -5.44 14.76
CA ASP A 113 -0.32 -5.33 15.00
C ASP A 113 -0.74 -3.87 14.84
N PHE A 114 -1.56 -3.63 13.82
CA PHE A 114 -2.15 -2.33 13.57
C PHE A 114 -3.57 -2.29 14.12
N ALA A 115 -3.91 -1.18 14.78
CA ALA A 115 -5.27 -0.92 15.23
C ALA A 115 -5.67 0.51 14.89
N LEU A 116 -6.81 0.68 14.22
CA LEU A 116 -7.46 1.98 14.08
C LEU A 116 -8.53 2.06 15.16
N VAL A 117 -8.38 3.04 16.06
CA VAL A 117 -9.22 3.17 17.25
C VAL A 117 -10.01 4.45 17.16
N ARG A 118 -11.33 4.33 17.25
CA ARG A 118 -12.23 5.48 17.27
C ARG A 118 -11.93 6.38 18.47
N ALA A 119 -11.79 7.69 18.24
CA ALA A 119 -11.67 8.66 19.31
C ALA A 119 -12.98 8.80 20.11
N SER A 120 -12.88 9.10 21.40
CA SER A 120 -14.06 9.23 22.28
C SER A 120 -15.04 10.33 21.87
N ASN A 121 -14.55 11.39 21.22
CA ASN A 121 -15.34 12.49 20.67
C ASN A 121 -15.82 12.26 19.22
N SER A 122 -15.47 11.13 18.62
CA SER A 122 -15.93 10.76 17.28
C SER A 122 -17.36 10.20 17.35
N THR A 123 -18.14 10.40 16.29
CA THR A 123 -19.49 9.81 16.12
C THR A 123 -19.50 8.59 15.20
N HIS A 124 -18.48 8.43 14.36
CA HIS A 124 -18.34 7.35 13.40
C HIS A 124 -17.08 6.50 13.67
N PRO A 125 -17.09 5.20 13.32
CA PRO A 125 -15.92 4.34 13.45
C PRO A 125 -14.81 4.75 12.47
N PRO A 126 -13.56 4.26 12.63
CA PRO A 126 -12.55 4.41 11.59
C PRO A 126 -12.98 3.77 10.27
N LEU A 127 -12.33 4.19 9.18
CA LEU A 127 -12.41 3.54 7.88
C LEU A 127 -11.02 3.43 7.29
N LEU A 128 -10.85 2.55 6.30
CA LEU A 128 -9.59 2.34 5.61
C LEU A 128 -9.88 1.98 4.16
N ASN A 129 -9.33 2.73 3.21
CA ASN A 129 -9.55 2.50 1.78
C ASN A 129 -8.56 1.46 1.23
N ALA A 130 -7.27 1.61 1.54
CA ALA A 130 -6.23 0.70 1.10
C ALA A 130 -5.02 0.69 2.03
N ILE A 131 -4.23 -0.39 1.94
CA ILE A 131 -2.91 -0.50 2.54
C ILE A 131 -1.96 -0.99 1.47
N GLU A 132 -0.79 -0.38 1.38
CA GLU A 132 0.33 -0.88 0.60
C GLU A 132 1.53 -1.11 1.53
N ILE A 133 2.21 -2.24 1.34
CA ILE A 133 3.41 -2.60 2.10
C ILE A 133 4.53 -2.88 1.11
N TYR A 134 5.54 -2.03 1.15
CA TYR A 134 6.68 -2.09 0.24
C TYR A 134 7.87 -2.70 0.97
N LYS A 135 8.30 -3.90 0.55
CA LYS A 135 9.55 -4.50 1.03
C LYS A 135 10.72 -3.84 0.32
N VAL A 136 11.69 -3.36 1.09
CA VAL A 136 12.98 -2.90 0.58
C VAL A 136 13.75 -4.11 0.07
N ILE A 137 14.14 -4.05 -1.19
CA ILE A 137 15.08 -4.99 -1.79
C ILE A 137 16.40 -4.25 -1.94
N ASP A 138 17.42 -4.74 -1.25
CA ASP A 138 18.77 -4.22 -1.40
C ASP A 138 19.41 -4.87 -2.64
N PHE A 139 19.67 -4.06 -3.66
CA PHE A 139 20.30 -4.50 -4.89
C PHE A 139 21.82 -4.48 -4.69
N SER A 140 22.37 -5.54 -4.10
CA SER A 140 23.82 -5.76 -4.09
C SER A 140 24.38 -6.11 -5.49
N GLN A 141 23.50 -6.37 -6.45
CA GLN A 141 23.79 -6.76 -7.82
C GLN A 141 23.45 -5.61 -8.78
N SER A 142 24.19 -5.53 -9.88
CA SER A 142 23.92 -4.62 -11.00
C SER A 142 22.50 -4.81 -11.55
N SER A 143 21.91 -3.71 -12.01
CA SER A 143 20.71 -3.74 -12.87
C SER A 143 20.99 -4.50 -14.17
N THR A 144 19.93 -4.89 -14.88
CA THR A 144 20.04 -5.46 -16.23
C THR A 144 20.86 -4.52 -17.12
N ASP A 145 21.63 -5.11 -18.04
CA ASP A 145 22.37 -4.37 -19.06
C ASP A 145 21.46 -3.39 -19.81
N GLU A 146 21.89 -2.13 -19.89
CA GLU A 146 21.08 -1.01 -20.39
C GLU A 146 20.60 -1.24 -21.83
N GLN A 147 21.43 -1.86 -22.69
CA GLN A 147 21.04 -2.15 -24.08
C GLN A 147 19.95 -3.21 -24.16
N ASP A 148 19.99 -4.20 -23.27
CA ASP A 148 18.95 -5.23 -23.18
C ASP A 148 17.64 -4.63 -22.65
N VAL A 149 17.72 -3.67 -21.70
CA VAL A 149 16.57 -2.90 -21.19
C VAL A 149 15.93 -2.07 -22.30
N GLU A 150 16.71 -1.29 -23.04
CA GLU A 150 16.19 -0.50 -24.17
C GLU A 150 15.50 -1.40 -25.22
N SER A 151 16.18 -2.49 -25.60
CA SER A 151 15.67 -3.43 -26.61
C SER A 151 14.35 -4.08 -26.19
N ILE A 152 14.22 -4.51 -24.93
CA ILE A 152 12.99 -5.16 -24.45
C ILE A 152 11.85 -4.15 -24.23
N LEU A 153 12.16 -2.89 -23.88
CA LEU A 153 11.17 -1.82 -23.80
C LEU A 153 10.61 -1.45 -25.17
N ASP A 154 11.42 -1.49 -26.24
CA ASP A 154 10.94 -1.32 -27.61
C ASP A 154 9.98 -2.45 -28.00
N ILE A 155 10.32 -3.70 -27.66
CA ILE A 155 9.42 -4.85 -27.86
C ILE A 155 8.12 -4.65 -27.06
N LYS A 156 8.21 -4.25 -25.79
CA LYS A 156 7.05 -3.94 -24.94
C LYS A 156 6.13 -2.93 -25.61
N ALA A 157 6.70 -1.86 -26.17
CA ALA A 157 5.97 -0.80 -26.85
C ALA A 157 5.31 -1.28 -28.15
N VAL A 158 6.06 -1.99 -29.01
CA VAL A 158 5.55 -2.49 -30.30
C VAL A 158 4.40 -3.47 -30.12
N TYR A 159 4.50 -4.37 -29.15
CA TYR A 159 3.48 -5.40 -28.90
C TYR A 159 2.42 -4.98 -27.88
N GLY A 160 2.51 -3.77 -27.31
CA GLY A 160 1.55 -3.26 -26.34
C GLY A 160 1.47 -4.09 -25.05
N ILE A 161 2.59 -4.63 -24.59
CA ILE A 161 2.64 -5.48 -23.39
C ILE A 161 2.49 -4.60 -22.14
N GLY A 162 1.28 -4.58 -21.56
CA GLY A 162 0.96 -3.72 -20.42
C GLY A 162 0.89 -4.42 -19.05
N ARG A 163 1.16 -5.74 -18.95
CA ARG A 163 1.08 -6.48 -17.68
C ARG A 163 2.36 -7.29 -17.44
N ASN A 164 2.85 -7.26 -16.20
CA ASN A 164 3.99 -8.03 -15.68
C ASN A 164 5.39 -7.61 -16.18
N TRP A 165 5.49 -6.56 -16.99
CA TRP A 165 6.75 -6.04 -17.52
C TRP A 165 6.98 -4.62 -16.97
N GLU A 166 7.19 -4.50 -15.66
CA GLU A 166 7.42 -3.22 -14.99
C GLU A 166 8.72 -3.27 -14.18
N GLY A 167 9.48 -2.17 -14.19
CA GLY A 167 10.77 -2.09 -13.51
C GLY A 167 11.94 -2.68 -14.31
N ASP A 168 12.85 -3.36 -13.62
CA ASP A 168 13.99 -4.02 -14.24
C ASP A 168 13.59 -5.44 -14.72
N PRO A 169 13.93 -5.83 -15.96
CA PRO A 169 13.45 -7.09 -16.56
C PRO A 169 14.03 -8.35 -15.92
N CYS A 170 15.24 -8.29 -15.33
CA CYS A 170 15.92 -9.44 -14.75
C CYS A 170 16.09 -9.35 -13.23
N MET A 171 15.94 -8.17 -12.64
CA MET A 171 16.21 -7.91 -11.23
C MET A 171 14.98 -7.36 -10.49
N PRO A 172 14.75 -7.82 -9.24
CA PRO A 172 15.44 -8.90 -8.54
C PRO A 172 15.18 -10.27 -9.20
N ARG A 173 16.11 -11.24 -9.06
CA ARG A 173 15.99 -12.57 -9.70
C ARG A 173 14.67 -13.31 -9.43
N GLN A 174 14.03 -13.04 -8.29
CA GLN A 174 12.74 -13.63 -7.93
C GLN A 174 11.52 -12.97 -8.62
N PHE A 175 11.72 -11.82 -9.27
CA PHE A 175 10.69 -11.02 -9.93
C PHE A 175 11.06 -10.72 -11.39
N ILE A 176 11.85 -11.59 -12.03
CA ILE A 176 12.11 -11.54 -13.48
C ILE A 176 10.78 -11.43 -14.21
N TRP A 177 10.73 -10.56 -15.23
CA TRP A 177 9.54 -10.37 -16.03
C TRP A 177 9.04 -11.68 -16.61
N ARG A 178 7.72 -11.88 -16.56
CA ARG A 178 7.12 -13.12 -17.03
C ARG A 178 7.42 -13.34 -18.52
N GLY A 179 8.00 -14.48 -18.84
CA GLY A 179 8.40 -14.86 -20.20
C GLY A 179 9.84 -14.50 -20.55
N VAL A 180 10.48 -13.61 -19.79
CA VAL A 180 11.86 -13.21 -20.03
C VAL A 180 12.79 -14.21 -19.34
N ASN A 181 13.80 -14.70 -20.06
CA ASN A 181 14.90 -15.44 -19.48
C ASN A 181 16.14 -14.58 -19.42
N CYS A 182 16.82 -14.60 -18.27
CA CYS A 182 18.04 -13.84 -18.05
C CYS A 182 19.22 -14.74 -17.68
N SER A 183 20.42 -14.38 -18.13
CA SER A 183 21.66 -14.96 -17.64
C SER A 183 22.30 -14.05 -16.59
N PHE A 184 22.95 -14.68 -15.62
CA PHE A 184 23.58 -13.99 -14.49
C PHE A 184 25.04 -14.40 -14.39
N VAL A 185 25.94 -13.41 -14.48
CA VAL A 185 27.39 -13.58 -14.23
C VAL A 185 27.76 -12.66 -13.07
N ASP A 186 28.54 -13.17 -12.12
CA ASP A 186 28.90 -12.40 -10.92
C ASP A 186 29.67 -11.14 -11.31
N SER A 187 29.27 -9.99 -10.76
CA SER A 187 29.84 -8.66 -11.05
C SER A 187 29.61 -8.13 -12.46
N GLU A 188 28.76 -8.76 -13.27
CA GLU A 188 28.30 -8.24 -14.56
C GLU A 188 26.80 -7.93 -14.51
N PRO A 189 26.32 -6.93 -15.28
CA PRO A 189 24.88 -6.71 -15.49
C PRO A 189 24.20 -7.99 -16.01
N PRO A 190 23.05 -8.40 -15.45
CA PRO A 190 22.24 -9.48 -16.02
C PRO A 190 21.90 -9.19 -17.49
N ARG A 191 21.87 -10.23 -18.32
CA ARG A 191 21.55 -10.14 -19.75
C ARG A 191 20.24 -10.81 -20.06
N VAL A 192 19.40 -10.20 -20.91
CA VAL A 192 18.20 -10.84 -21.46
C VAL A 192 18.63 -11.81 -22.56
N THR A 193 18.20 -13.06 -22.46
CA THR A 193 18.62 -14.15 -23.37
C THR A 193 17.51 -14.67 -24.26
N SER A 194 16.24 -14.56 -23.83
CA SER A 194 15.07 -14.95 -24.63
C SER A 194 13.75 -14.42 -24.04
N LEU A 195 12.67 -14.52 -24.84
CA LEU A 195 11.28 -14.19 -24.54
C LEU A 195 10.37 -15.43 -24.68
#